data_AF-A0A920WBJ8-F1
#
_entry.id   AF-A0A920WBJ8-F1
#
_cell.length_a   1.000
_cell.length_b   1.000
_cell.length_c   1.000
_cell.angle_alpha   90.00
_cell.angle_beta   90.00
_cell.angle_gamma   90.00
#
_symmetry.space_group_name_H-M   'P 1'
#
loop_
_entity.id
_entity.type
_entity.pdbx_description
1 polymer ?
#
loop_
_entity_poly.entity_id
_entity_poly.type
_entity_poly.pdbx_seq_one_letter_code
_entity_poly.pdbx_strand_id
1 'polypeptide(L)' 'MAMELDYDRSLYGVEHKAGPFDVTKDMVTAFTKSIGQDGEIYNDEAAALAAGYKGLVAPPTM' A
#
# COMPACT_ATOMS: atom_id res chain seq x y z
N MET A 1 -23.76 -24.19 -16.06
CA MET A 1 -24.05 -22.82 -16.54
C MET A 1 -22.82 -21.99 -16.23
N ALA A 2 -22.14 -21.47 -17.25
CA ALA A 2 -21.05 -20.53 -17.03
C ALA A 2 -21.69 -19.17 -16.67
N MET A 3 -21.22 -18.51 -15.61
CA MET A 3 -21.50 -17.09 -15.44
C MET A 3 -20.73 -16.35 -16.52
N GLU A 4 -21.44 -15.90 -17.55
CA GLU A 4 -20.85 -14.99 -18.54
C GLU A 4 -20.81 -13.60 -17.89
N LEU A 5 -19.60 -13.13 -17.60
CA LEU A 5 -19.38 -11.78 -17.08
C LEU A 5 -19.67 -10.79 -18.21
N ASP A 6 -20.70 -9.95 -18.06
CA ASP A 6 -20.95 -8.85 -18.99
C ASP A 6 -19.93 -7.74 -18.71
N TYR A 7 -19.10 -7.42 -19.70
CA TYR A 7 -17.98 -6.51 -19.55
C TYR A 7 -18.35 -5.13 -20.11
N ASP A 8 -18.55 -4.17 -19.20
CA ASP A 8 -18.88 -2.80 -19.55
C ASP A 8 -17.67 -2.08 -20.18
N ARG A 9 -17.71 -1.95 -21.50
CA ARG A 9 -16.68 -1.25 -22.28
C ARG A 9 -16.77 0.28 -22.19
N SER A 10 -17.83 0.84 -21.59
CA SER A 10 -17.98 2.29 -21.44
C SER A 10 -16.93 2.90 -20.51
N LEU A 11 -16.33 2.08 -19.65
CA LEU A 11 -15.28 2.48 -18.71
C LEU A 11 -13.88 2.54 -19.35
N TYR A 12 -13.73 2.13 -20.61
CA TYR A 12 -12.43 2.15 -21.29
C TYR A 12 -11.91 3.57 -21.46
N GLY A 13 -10.69 3.81 -20.98
CA GLY A 13 -10.05 5.13 -21.06
C GLY A 13 -10.65 6.16 -20.10
N VAL A 14 -11.58 5.77 -19.22
CA VAL A 14 -12.10 6.65 -18.17
C VAL A 14 -11.12 6.65 -17.00
N GLU A 15 -10.61 7.84 -16.66
CA GLU A 15 -9.77 8.01 -15.48
C GLU A 15 -10.63 7.98 -14.21
N HIS A 16 -10.34 7.05 -13.31
CA HIS A 16 -11.01 6.95 -12.01
C HIS A 16 -10.04 7.36 -10.89
N LYS A 17 -10.26 8.54 -10.33
CA LYS A 17 -9.44 9.03 -9.20
C LYS A 17 -9.89 8.34 -7.92
N ALA A 18 -9.02 7.49 -7.36
CA ALA A 18 -9.27 6.83 -6.08
C ALA A 18 -9.19 7.81 -4.88
N GLY A 19 -8.54 8.96 -5.06
CA GLY A 19 -8.36 10.00 -4.05
C GLY A 19 -6.92 10.07 -3.52
N PRO A 20 -6.57 11.11 -2.76
CA PRO A 20 -5.40 11.07 -1.91
C PRO A 20 -5.70 10.18 -0.69
N PHE A 21 -4.75 9.32 -0.33
CA PHE A 21 -4.82 8.51 0.89
C PHE A 21 -3.70 8.95 1.82
N ASP A 22 -4.06 9.24 3.08
CA ASP A 22 -3.07 9.51 4.11
C ASP A 22 -2.35 8.21 4.48
N VAL A 23 -1.02 8.26 4.50
CA VAL A 23 -0.18 7.14 4.92
C VAL A 23 0.28 7.40 6.35
N THR A 24 -0.30 6.66 7.30
CA THR A 24 0.02 6.80 8.73
C THR A 24 0.94 5.67 9.19
N LYS A 25 1.70 5.93 10.27
CA LYS A 25 2.57 4.94 10.90
C LYS A 25 1.81 3.67 11.32
N ASP A 26 0.60 3.83 11.84
CA ASP A 26 -0.23 2.71 12.28
C ASP A 26 -0.68 1.84 11.11
N MET A 27 -1.01 2.45 9.96
CA MET A 27 -1.33 1.71 8.73
C MET A 27 -0.13 0.93 8.22
N VAL A 28 1.04 1.56 8.16
CA VAL A 28 2.30 0.90 7.77
C VAL A 28 2.59 -0.28 8.69
N THR A 29 2.50 -0.08 10.01
CA THR A 29 2.76 -1.13 10.99
C THR A 29 1.78 -2.31 10.85
N ALA A 30 0.49 -2.01 10.68
CA ALA A 30 -0.54 -3.03 10.52
C ALA A 30 -0.35 -3.83 9.22
N PHE A 31 -0.03 -3.15 8.11
CA PHE A 31 0.18 -3.79 6.82
C PHE A 31 1.44 -4.65 6.80
N THR A 32 2.58 -4.10 7.26
CA THR A 32 3.85 -4.85 7.36
C THR A 32 3.68 -6.13 8.18
N LYS A 33 2.95 -6.07 9.31
CA LYS A 33 2.63 -7.24 10.13
C LYS A 33 1.73 -8.25 9.41
N SER A 34 0.76 -7.81 8.62
CA SER A 34 -0.19 -8.70 7.95
C SER A 34 0.44 -9.51 6.82
N ILE A 35 1.44 -8.93 6.13
CA ILE A 35 2.17 -9.59 5.05
C ILE A 35 3.46 -10.29 5.51
N GLY A 36 3.80 -10.19 6.80
CA GLY A 36 5.02 -10.77 7.36
C GLY A 36 6.31 -10.10 6.86
N GLN A 37 6.26 -8.81 6.54
CA GLN A 37 7.42 -8.06 6.07
C GLN A 37 8.39 -7.78 7.22
N ASP A 38 9.63 -8.21 7.09
CA ASP A 38 10.62 -8.27 8.18
C ASP A 38 11.73 -7.21 8.08
N GLY A 39 11.82 -6.50 6.96
CA GLY A 39 12.83 -5.46 6.77
C GLY A 39 12.78 -4.35 7.83
N GLU A 40 13.96 -3.92 8.28
CA GLU A 40 14.11 -3.00 9.42
C GLU A 40 13.49 -1.62 9.14
N ILE A 41 13.58 -1.10 7.91
CA ILE A 41 13.01 0.22 7.55
C ILE A 41 11.47 0.27 7.63
N TYR A 42 10.82 -0.88 7.69
CA TYR A 42 9.35 -1.02 7.76
C TYR A 42 8.86 -1.21 9.20
N ASN A 43 9.75 -1.62 10.11
CA ASN A 43 9.41 -2.08 11.46
C ASN A 43 10.10 -1.30 12.58
N ASP A 44 11.29 -0.76 12.32
CA ASP A 44 12.10 0.01 13.26
C ASP A 44 12.27 1.44 12.73
N GLU A 45 11.68 2.38 13.46
CA GLU A 45 11.75 3.79 13.13
C GLU A 45 13.18 4.35 13.25
N ALA A 46 13.97 3.87 14.20
CA ALA A 46 15.37 4.29 14.33
C ALA A 46 16.20 3.80 13.14
N ALA A 47 15.99 2.56 12.69
CA ALA A 47 16.64 2.02 11.50
C ALA A 47 16.23 2.80 10.23
N ALA A 48 14.95 3.14 10.09
CA ALA A 48 14.45 3.94 8.98
C ALA A 48 15.05 5.36 8.98
N LEU A 49 15.12 6.01 10.14
CA LEU A 49 15.76 7.33 10.29
C LEU A 49 17.27 7.26 9.99
N ALA A 50 17.97 6.23 10.46
CA ALA A 50 19.39 6.00 10.18
C ALA A 50 19.67 5.77 8.69
N ALA A 51 18.72 5.17 7.97
CA ALA A 51 18.76 5.01 6.52
C ALA A 51 18.41 6.29 5.73
N GLY A 52 18.08 7.40 6.42
CA GLY A 52 17.80 8.71 5.82
C GLY A 52 16.32 8.94 5.48
N TYR A 53 15.41 8.07 5.92
CA TYR A 53 13.98 8.30 5.79
C TYR A 53 13.47 9.23 6.90
N LYS A 54 12.22 9.69 6.74
CA LYS A 54 11.56 10.59 7.71
C LYS A 54 10.76 9.84 8.79
N GLY A 55 10.70 8.52 8.70
CA GLY A 55 9.92 7.62 9.55
C GLY A 55 9.85 6.24 8.92
N LEU A 56 8.96 5.37 9.40
CA LEU A 56 8.72 4.06 8.78
C LEU A 56 8.34 4.20 7.32
N VAL A 57 8.93 3.35 6.48
CA VAL A 57 8.64 3.31 5.05
C VAL A 57 7.40 2.45 4.84
N ALA A 58 6.46 2.89 3.99
CA ALA A 58 5.35 2.04 3.57
C ALA A 58 5.86 0.95 2.62
N PRO A 59 5.50 -0.33 2.81
CA PRO A 59 5.81 -1.38 1.85
C PRO A 59 5.29 -1.05 0.45
N PRO A 60 6.00 -1.41 -0.65
CA PRO A 60 5.62 -1.01 -2.01
C PRO A 60 4.24 -1.51 -2.49
N THR A 61 3.67 -2.50 -1.82
CA THR A 61 2.36 -3.09 -2.14
C THR A 61 1.24 -2.58 -1.24
N MET A 62 1.53 -1.62 -0.35
CA MET A 62 0.55 -0.96 0.52
C MET A 62 -0.20 0.14 -0.23
#